data_AF-A0A925KZT3-F1
#
_entry.id   AF-A0A925KZT3-F1
#
_cell.length_a   1.000
_cell.length_b   1.000
_cell.length_c   1.000
_cell.angle_alpha   90.00
_cell.angle_beta   90.00
_cell.angle_gamma   90.00
#
_symmetry.space_group_name_H-M   'P 1'
#
loop_
_entity.id
_entity.type
_entity.pdbx_description
1 polymer ?
#
loop_
_entity_poly.entity_id
_entity_poly.type
_entity_poly.pdbx_seq_one_letter_code
_entity_poly.pdbx_strand_id
1 'polypeptide(L)'
;MLSYITVLLVCQLAGEVIARLTGLPIPGPVVGMLLLFVGLVIRGGIPVELEKVANSLLSHLSLLFIPAGVGVMVHLKLIAHEWLPISASLVVSTAATIAVTGWVMDRLARRKGNGT
;
A
#
# COMPACT_ATOMS: atom_id res chain seq x y z
N MET A 1 -22.79 -0.69 9.83
CA MET A 1 -21.60 -1.53 9.55
C MET A 1 -21.58 -2.10 8.13
N LEU A 2 -22.58 -2.90 7.71
CA LEU A 2 -22.60 -3.48 6.35
C LEU A 2 -22.50 -2.44 5.22
N SER A 3 -23.24 -1.34 5.31
CA SER A 3 -23.19 -0.27 4.31
C SER A 3 -21.77 0.26 4.05
N TYR A 4 -20.96 0.43 5.09
CA TYR A 4 -19.59 0.95 4.93
C TYR A 4 -18.59 -0.12 4.47
N ILE A 5 -18.81 -1.40 4.81
CA ILE A 5 -18.07 -2.52 4.18
C ILE A 5 -18.38 -2.54 2.68
N THR A 6 -19.65 -2.37 2.29
CA THR A 6 -20.02 -2.29 0.87
C THR A 6 -19.33 -1.14 0.17
N VAL A 7 -19.23 0.04 0.80
CA VAL A 7 -18.47 1.17 0.22
C VAL A 7 -17.01 0.77 -0.02
N LEU A 8 -16.33 0.17 0.96
CA LEU A 8 -14.94 -0.28 0.80
C LEU A 8 -14.81 -1.30 -0.35
N LEU A 9 -15.69 -2.29 -0.41
CA LEU A 9 -15.67 -3.32 -1.44
C LEU A 9 -16.04 -2.79 -2.83
N VAL A 10 -16.95 -1.82 -2.93
CA VAL A 10 -17.31 -1.17 -4.20
C VAL A 10 -16.15 -0.33 -4.71
N CYS A 11 -15.49 0.45 -3.85
CA CYS A 11 -14.28 1.18 -4.23
C CYS A 11 -13.16 0.22 -4.69
N GLN A 12 -12.95 -0.87 -3.96
CA GLN A 12 -11.99 -1.92 -4.31
C GLN A 12 -12.31 -2.55 -5.68
N LEU A 13 -13.57 -2.91 -5.92
CA LEU A 13 -14.01 -3.52 -7.18
C LEU A 13 -13.90 -2.53 -8.34
N ALA A 14 -14.32 -1.28 -8.14
CA ALA A 14 -14.19 -0.23 -9.14
C ALA A 14 -12.71 0.02 -9.49
N GLY A 15 -11.82 0.07 -8.50
CA GLY A 15 -10.38 0.20 -8.71
C GLY A 15 -9.79 -0.96 -9.50
N GLU A 16 -10.21 -2.20 -9.21
CA GLU A 16 -9.81 -3.39 -9.97
C GLU A 16 -10.31 -3.36 -11.42
N VAL A 17 -11.57 -2.98 -11.64
CA VAL A 17 -12.14 -2.83 -12.98
C VAL A 17 -11.38 -1.76 -13.77
N ILE A 18 -11.12 -0.61 -13.17
CA ILE A 18 -10.36 0.47 -13.81
C ILE A 18 -8.95 -0.02 -14.15
N ALA A 19 -8.20 -0.58 -13.19
CA ALA A 19 -6.84 -1.04 -13.43
C ALA A 19 -6.76 -2.06 -14.58
N ARG A 20 -7.73 -2.98 -14.68
CA ARG A 20 -7.81 -3.95 -15.76
C ARG A 20 -8.17 -3.34 -17.10
N LEU A 21 -9.13 -2.41 -17.14
CA LEU A 21 -9.56 -1.77 -18.39
C LEU A 21 -8.51 -0.83 -18.96
N THR A 22 -7.79 -0.11 -18.09
CA THR A 22 -6.77 0.86 -18.49
C THR A 22 -5.38 0.25 -18.66
N GLY A 23 -5.19 -1.00 -18.23
CA GLY A 23 -3.89 -1.68 -18.27
C GLY A 23 -2.82 -0.99 -17.40
N LEU A 24 -3.22 -0.34 -16.30
CA LEU A 24 -2.27 0.38 -15.46
C LEU A 24 -1.34 -0.61 -14.73
N PRO A 25 -0.03 -0.33 -14.61
CA PRO A 25 0.92 -1.18 -13.88
C PRO A 25 0.82 -0.98 -12.36
N ILE A 26 -0.40 -0.82 -11.84
CA ILE A 26 -0.67 -0.55 -10.43
C ILE A 26 -1.79 -1.52 -9.99
N PRO A 27 -1.67 -2.14 -8.80
CA PRO A 27 -2.72 -3.01 -8.29
C PRO A 27 -4.07 -2.29 -8.16
N GLY A 28 -5.16 -2.95 -8.54
CA GLY A 28 -6.53 -2.45 -8.37
C GLY A 28 -6.85 -1.90 -6.98
N PRO A 29 -6.40 -2.51 -5.86
CA PRO A 29 -6.59 -1.95 -4.52
C PRO A 29 -6.06 -0.53 -4.32
N VAL A 30 -4.93 -0.18 -4.94
CA VAL A 30 -4.36 1.17 -4.82
C VAL A 30 -5.25 2.18 -5.54
N VAL A 31 -5.77 1.83 -6.72
CA VAL A 31 -6.74 2.65 -7.43
C VAL A 31 -8.03 2.78 -6.61
N GLY A 32 -8.51 1.71 -6.00
CA GLY A 32 -9.67 1.73 -5.10
C GLY A 32 -9.48 2.65 -3.89
N MET A 33 -8.29 2.67 -3.29
CA MET A 33 -7.93 3.62 -2.23
C MET A 33 -7.97 5.07 -2.72
N LEU A 34 -7.47 5.36 -3.91
CA LEU A 34 -7.54 6.71 -4.50
C LEU A 34 -9.00 7.14 -4.74
N LEU A 35 -9.85 6.24 -5.25
CA LEU A 35 -11.28 6.52 -5.44
C LEU A 35 -11.98 6.82 -4.11
N LEU A 36 -11.72 6.00 -3.08
CA LEU A 36 -12.26 6.22 -1.75
C LEU A 36 -11.78 7.56 -1.18
N PHE A 37 -10.49 7.87 -1.31
CA PHE A 37 -9.90 9.13 -0.87
C PHE A 37 -10.56 10.33 -1.54
N VAL A 38 -10.69 10.33 -2.87
CA VAL A 38 -11.37 11.41 -3.61
C VAL A 38 -12.83 11.55 -3.14
N GLY A 39 -13.54 10.44 -2.95
CA GLY A 39 -14.91 10.46 -2.43
C GLY A 39 -15.01 11.08 -1.03
N LEU A 40 -14.05 10.80 -0.15
CA LEU A 40 -13.98 11.38 1.19
C LEU A 40 -13.61 12.87 1.18
N VAL A 41 -12.73 13.29 0.27
CA VAL A 41 -12.38 14.71 0.06
C VAL A 41 -13.60 15.49 -0.42
N ILE A 42 -14.32 14.98 -1.43
CA ILE A 42 -15.56 15.62 -1.94
C ILE A 42 -16.62 15.70 -0.84
N ARG A 43 -16.72 14.67 0.01
CA ARG A 43 -17.64 14.65 1.15
C ARG A 43 -17.24 15.65 2.26
N GLY A 44 -15.97 16.04 2.34
CA GLY A 44 -15.46 16.95 3.36
C GLY A 44 -15.20 16.31 4.72
N GLY A 45 -15.09 14.98 4.81
CA GLY A 45 -14.80 14.31 6.08
C GLY A 45 -14.98 12.80 6.07
N ILE A 46 -14.39 12.16 7.08
CA ILE A 46 -14.43 10.70 7.27
C ILE A 46 -15.64 10.35 8.15
N PRO A 47 -16.53 9.44 7.71
CA PRO A 47 -17.64 8.99 8.54
C PRO A 47 -17.12 8.14 9.69
N VAL A 48 -17.56 8.41 10.92
CA VAL A 48 -17.14 7.64 12.12
C VAL A 48 -17.38 6.14 11.94
N GLU A 49 -18.48 5.77 11.31
CA GLU A 49 -18.81 4.36 11.06
C GLU A 49 -17.93 3.71 9.97
N LEU A 50 -17.44 4.48 9.00
CA LEU A 50 -16.45 3.99 8.03
C LEU A 50 -15.11 3.76 8.71
N GLU A 51 -14.69 4.69 9.56
CA GLU A 51 -13.45 4.58 10.34
C GLU A 51 -13.48 3.35 11.26
N LYS A 52 -14.58 3.14 12.01
CA LYS A 52 -14.76 1.94 12.85
C LYS A 52 -14.65 0.64 12.04
N VAL A 53 -15.30 0.58 10.87
CA VAL A 53 -15.24 -0.59 10.00
C VAL A 53 -13.83 -0.81 9.45
N ALA A 54 -13.15 0.24 8.98
CA ALA A 54 -11.79 0.16 8.50
C ALA A 54 -10.82 -0.30 9.60
N ASN A 55 -10.92 0.27 10.81
CA ASN A 55 -10.10 -0.13 11.96
C ASN A 55 -10.37 -1.58 12.39
N SER A 56 -11.63 -2.04 12.33
CA SER A 56 -11.98 -3.43 12.62
C SER A 56 -11.40 -4.40 11.58
N LEU A 57 -11.36 -4.03 10.31
CA LEU A 57 -10.68 -4.82 9.28
C LEU A 57 -9.15 -4.83 9.49
N LEU A 58 -8.57 -3.67 9.81
CA LEU A 58 -7.15 -3.52 10.11
C LEU A 58 -6.73 -4.31 11.36
N SER A 59 -7.58 -4.45 12.37
CA SER A 59 -7.27 -5.30 13.53
C SER A 59 -7.19 -6.78 13.19
N HIS A 60 -7.79 -7.20 12.07
CA HIS A 60 -7.76 -8.57 11.55
C HIS A 60 -6.90 -8.70 10.29
N LEU A 61 -6.07 -7.70 9.96
CA LEU A 61 -5.25 -7.68 8.75
C LEU A 61 -4.32 -8.91 8.69
N SER A 62 -3.84 -9.40 9.83
CA SER A 62 -3.04 -10.63 9.91
C SER A 62 -3.72 -11.81 9.20
N LEU A 63 -5.05 -11.96 9.31
CA LEU A 63 -5.81 -13.01 8.61
C LEU A 63 -5.78 -12.81 7.09
N LEU A 64 -5.83 -11.56 6.62
CA LEU A 64 -5.78 -11.21 5.20
C LEU A 64 -4.38 -11.43 4.59
N PHE A 65 -3.32 -11.46 5.40
CA PHE A 65 -1.97 -11.80 4.95
C PHE A 65 -1.68 -13.31 4.93
N ILE A 66 -2.52 -14.14 5.57
CA ILE A 66 -2.34 -15.61 5.56
C ILE A 66 -2.27 -16.16 4.13
N PRO A 67 -3.20 -15.83 3.20
CA PRO A 67 -3.15 -16.37 1.84
C PRO A 67 -1.86 -16.02 1.09
N ALA A 68 -1.36 -14.78 1.27
CA ALA A 68 -0.09 -14.36 0.69
C ALA A 68 1.07 -15.16 1.27
N GLY A 69 1.10 -15.37 2.59
CA GLY A 69 2.10 -16.20 3.27
C GLY A 69 2.08 -17.66 2.80
N VAL A 70 0.90 -18.27 2.68
CA VAL A 70 0.75 -19.65 2.19
C VAL A 70 1.21 -19.77 0.72
N GLY A 71 0.97 -18.75 -0.11
CA GLY A 71 1.49 -18.71 -1.48
C GLY A 71 3.03 -18.73 -1.55
N VAL A 72 3.70 -18.05 -0.61
CA VAL A 72 5.16 -18.10 -0.46
C VAL A 72 5.62 -19.48 -0.01
N MET A 73 4.85 -20.16 0.85
CA MET A 73 5.19 -21.51 1.33
C MET A 73 5.36 -22.53 0.20
N VAL A 74 4.61 -22.38 -0.89
CA VAL A 74 4.72 -23.23 -2.10
C VAL A 74 6.10 -23.15 -2.75
N HIS A 75 6.78 -22.01 -2.63
CA HIS A 75 8.08 -21.75 -3.24
C HIS A 75 9.24 -21.76 -2.23
N LEU A 76 9.02 -22.31 -1.03
CA LEU A 76 10.03 -22.33 0.04
C LEU A 76 11.36 -22.93 -0.38
N LYS A 77 11.36 -23.99 -1.20
CA LYS A 77 12.61 -24.62 -1.65
C LYS A 77 13.46 -23.67 -2.51
N LEU A 78 12.82 -22.90 -3.38
CA LEU A 78 13.49 -21.91 -4.22
C LEU A 78 14.04 -20.77 -3.36
N ILE A 79 13.24 -20.28 -2.40
CA ILE A 79 13.66 -19.24 -1.46
C ILE A 79 14.81 -19.73 -0.59
N ALA A 80 14.79 -20.98 -0.15
CA ALA A 80 15.87 -21.58 0.64
C ALA A 80 17.17 -21.75 -0.16
N HIS A 81 17.09 -21.94 -1.48
CA HIS A 81 18.27 -21.97 -2.34
C HIS A 81 18.85 -20.56 -2.56
N GLU A 82 17.98 -19.57 -2.78
CA GLU A 82 18.31 -18.18 -3.11
C GLU A 82 18.27 -17.23 -1.91
N TRP A 83 18.33 -17.75 -0.68
CA TRP A 83 18.13 -16.94 0.54
C TRP A 83 19.17 -15.82 0.69
N LEU A 84 20.40 -16.08 0.24
CA LEU A 84 21.52 -15.15 0.34
C LEU A 84 21.34 -13.95 -0.61
N PRO A 85 21.13 -14.13 -1.93
CA PRO A 85 20.84 -13.01 -2.81
C PRO A 85 19.54 -12.29 -2.47
N ILE A 86 18.49 -12.98 -2.01
CA ILE A 86 17.24 -12.36 -1.56
C ILE A 86 17.50 -11.44 -0.35
N SER A 87 18.15 -11.94 0.71
CA SER A 87 18.42 -11.15 1.91
C SER A 87 19.39 -9.99 1.64
N ALA A 88 20.44 -10.21 0.87
CA ALA A 88 21.39 -9.17 0.49
C ALA A 88 20.70 -8.07 -0.33
N SER A 89 19.91 -8.43 -1.34
CA SER A 89 19.19 -7.44 -2.15
C SER A 89 18.20 -6.62 -1.33
N LEU A 90 17.44 -7.25 -0.41
CA LEU A 90 16.51 -6.56 0.48
C LEU A 90 17.21 -5.55 1.40
N VAL A 91 18.30 -5.96 2.06
CA VAL A 91 19.02 -5.09 3.01
C VAL A 91 19.69 -3.94 2.26
N VAL A 92 20.40 -4.24 1.17
CA VAL A 92 21.12 -3.22 0.40
C VAL A 92 20.14 -2.25 -0.27
N SER A 93 19.05 -2.72 -0.88
CA SER A 93 18.07 -1.84 -1.52
C SER A 93 17.36 -0.94 -0.50
N THR A 94 17.03 -1.48 0.68
CA THR A 94 16.37 -0.71 1.75
C THR A 94 17.32 0.36 2.29
N ALA A 95 18.56 0.00 2.62
CA ALA A 95 19.56 0.94 3.11
C ALA A 95 19.85 2.03 2.06
N ALA A 96 20.01 1.65 0.79
CA ALA A 96 20.22 2.59 -0.30
C ALA A 96 19.02 3.54 -0.47
N THR A 97 17.79 3.02 -0.42
CA THR A 97 16.56 3.84 -0.52
C THR A 97 16.49 4.86 0.61
N ILE A 98 16.78 4.45 1.85
CA ILE A 98 16.79 5.36 3.01
C ILE A 98 17.88 6.42 2.85
N ALA A 99 19.10 6.03 2.48
CA ALA A 99 20.22 6.95 2.30
C ALA A 99 19.95 7.98 1.21
N VAL A 100 19.47 7.54 0.04
CA VAL A 100 19.14 8.41 -1.09
C VAL A 100 17.99 9.35 -0.73
N THR A 101 16.91 8.83 -0.14
CA THR A 101 15.75 9.65 0.27
C THR A 101 16.17 10.70 1.30
N GLY A 102 16.96 10.31 2.30
CA GLY A 102 17.51 11.23 3.30
C GLY A 102 18.40 12.32 2.67
N TRP A 103 19.30 11.94 1.77
CA TRP A 103 20.17 12.88 1.06
C TRP A 103 19.39 13.87 0.18
N VAL A 104 18.36 13.40 -0.52
CA VAL A 104 17.48 14.26 -1.35
C VAL A 104 16.73 15.25 -0.47
N MET A 105 16.15 14.80 0.65
CA MET A 105 15.43 15.67 1.59
C MET A 105 16.33 16.72 2.22
N ASP A 106 17.53 16.32 2.65
CA ASP A 106 18.54 17.19 3.23
C ASP A 106 19.04 18.25 2.22
N ARG A 107 19.23 17.86 0.95
CA ARG A 107 19.57 18.80 -0.13
C ARG A 107 18.44 19.78 -0.44
N LEU A 108 17.19 19.33 -0.45
CA LEU A 108 16.03 20.20 -0.68
C LEU A 108 15.80 21.17 0.48
N ALA A 109 15.97 20.70 1.73
CA ALA A 109 15.88 21.52 2.93
C ALA A 109 16.96 22.62 2.96
N ARG A 110 18.21 22.28 2.63
CA ARG A 110 19.29 23.29 2.54
C ARG A 110 19.06 24.33 1.44
N ARG A 111 18.49 23.94 0.29
CA ARG A 111 18.14 24.90 -0.77
C ARG A 111 17.08 25.91 -0.33
N LYS A 112 16.15 25.51 0.54
CA LYS A 112 15.14 26.42 1.10
C LYS A 112 15.71 27.40 2.13
N GLY A 113 16.84 27.07 2.77
CA GLY A 113 17.54 27.93 3.74
C GLY A 113 18.47 28.99 3.15
N ASN A 114 18.89 28.86 1.89
CA ASN A 114 19.77 29.83 1.19
C ASN A 114 19.01 30.86 0.34
N GLY A 115 17.69 31.00 0.55
CA GLY A 115 16.80 31.86 -0.25
C GLY A 115 16.09 32.97 0.53
N THR A 116 16.56 33.30 1.74
CA THR A 116 16.11 34.47 2.52
C THR A 116 17.29 35.39 2.76
#